data_AF-A0A938CRE5-F1
#
_entry.id   AF-A0A938CRE5-F1
#
_cell.length_a   1.000
_cell.length_b   1.000
_cell.length_c   1.000
_cell.angle_alpha   90.00
_cell.angle_beta   90.00
_cell.angle_gamma   90.00
#
_symmetry.space_group_name_H-M   'P 1'
#
loop_
_entity.id
_entity.type
_entity.pdbx_description
1 polymer ?
#
loop_
_entity_poly.entity_id
_entity_poly.type
_entity_poly.pdbx_seq_one_letter_code
_entity_poly.pdbx_strand_id
1 'polypeptide(L)'
;MAEFYTALLRGNMLQIGTRKIDKKKAMQRIRKGDDVYAARKSNAKKLSEALSDGQCNWRDAPHVAGGYHHYHDGGHVFRGHIFYGN
;
A
#
# COMPACT_ATOMS: atom_id res chain seq x y z
N MET A 1 -12.07 12.55 0.45
CA MET A 1 -11.38 11.74 1.48
C MET A 1 -10.58 10.65 0.79
N ALA A 2 -9.41 10.27 1.30
CA ALA A 2 -8.65 9.15 0.74
C ALA A 2 -9.33 7.83 1.12
N GLU A 3 -9.58 6.97 0.14
CA GLU A 3 -10.27 5.70 0.32
C GLU A 3 -9.26 4.55 0.35
N PHE A 4 -9.03 4.00 1.55
CA PHE A 4 -8.17 2.85 1.77
C PHE A 4 -8.99 1.64 2.17
N TYR A 5 -8.46 0.46 1.87
CA TYR A 5 -9.03 -0.84 2.20
C TYR A 5 -7.91 -1.75 2.70
N THR A 6 -8.27 -2.77 3.47
CA THR A 6 -7.32 -3.86 3.74
C THR A 6 -7.04 -4.61 2.45
N ALA A 7 -5.81 -5.08 2.28
CA ALA A 7 -5.46 -5.95 1.18
C ALA A 7 -4.73 -7.19 1.69
N LEU A 8 -4.77 -8.25 0.89
CA LEU A 8 -3.97 -9.44 1.06
C LEU A 8 -3.58 -9.97 -0.30
N LEU A 9 -2.29 -10.14 -0.54
CA LEU A 9 -1.81 -10.81 -1.73
C LEU A 9 -1.73 -12.33 -1.49
N ARG A 10 -2.42 -13.13 -2.32
CA ARG A 10 -2.36 -14.59 -2.32
C ARG A 10 -1.86 -15.08 -3.68
N GLY A 11 -0.56 -15.40 -3.76
CA GLY A 11 0.09 -15.68 -5.03
C GLY A 11 -0.03 -14.47 -5.96
N ASN A 12 -0.68 -14.64 -7.11
CA ASN A 12 -0.88 -13.57 -8.10
C ASN A 12 -2.20 -12.81 -7.93
N MET A 13 -3.01 -13.13 -6.92
CA MET A 13 -4.32 -12.52 -6.72
C MET A 13 -4.31 -11.54 -5.54
N LEU A 14 -4.76 -10.30 -5.79
CA LEU A 14 -4.97 -9.30 -4.75
C LEU A 14 -6.40 -9.38 -4.23
N GLN A 15 -6.57 -9.72 -2.95
CA GLN A 15 -7.86 -9.70 -2.27
C GLN A 15 -8.03 -8.35 -1.55
N ILE A 16 -9.04 -7.58 -1.98
CA ILE A 16 -9.37 -6.29 -1.38
C ILE A 16 -10.55 -6.48 -0.42
N GLY A 17 -10.39 -6.01 0.82
CA GLY A 17 -11.46 -6.03 1.81
C GLY A 17 -12.60 -5.07 1.44
N THR A 18 -13.81 -5.39 1.87
CA THR A 18 -15.01 -4.59 1.57
C THR A 18 -15.16 -3.36 2.45
N ARG A 19 -14.47 -3.32 3.60
CA ARG A 19 -14.57 -2.23 4.57
C ARG A 19 -13.50 -1.17 4.35
N LYS A 20 -13.94 0.08 4.19
CA LYS A 20 -13.06 1.26 4.18
C LYS A 20 -12.33 1.42 5.51
N ILE A 21 -11.07 1.78 5.45
CA ILE A 21 -10.24 2.17 6.58
C ILE A 21 -9.72 3.59 6.37
N ASP A 22 -9.48 4.31 7.47
CA ASP A 22 -8.89 5.64 7.41
C ASP A 22 -7.37 5.60 7.18
N LYS A 23 -6.78 6.76 6.92
CA LYS A 23 -5.33 6.92 6.69
C LYS A 23 -4.50 6.44 7.88
N LYS A 24 -4.94 6.71 9.12
CA LYS A 24 -4.21 6.35 10.35
C LYS A 24 -4.10 4.83 10.48
N LYS A 25 -5.22 4.13 10.26
CA LYS A 25 -5.28 2.66 10.28
C LYS A 25 -4.50 2.05 9.12
N ALA A 26 -4.53 2.64 7.93
CA ALA A 26 -3.72 2.20 6.80
C ALA A 26 -2.21 2.27 7.13
N MET A 27 -1.74 3.38 7.70
CA MET A 27 -0.34 3.51 8.14
C MET A 27 0.04 2.48 9.20
N GLN A 28 -0.84 2.23 10.18
CA GLN A 28 -0.59 1.22 11.21
C GLN A 28 -0.45 -0.21 10.64
N ARG A 29 -1.24 -0.55 9.61
CA ARG A 29 -1.13 -1.85 8.92
C ARG A 29 0.22 -1.99 8.23
N ILE A 30 0.62 -1.01 7.45
CA ILE A 30 1.92 -1.02 6.76
C ILE A 30 3.08 -1.18 7.76
N ARG A 31 3.06 -0.44 8.88
CA ARG A 31 4.08 -0.55 9.92
C ARG A 31 4.15 -1.93 10.58
N LYS A 32 3.07 -2.70 10.54
CA LYS A 32 2.99 -4.09 11.02
C LYS A 32 3.36 -5.13 9.95
N GLY A 33 3.66 -4.69 8.73
CA GLY A 33 3.92 -5.58 7.59
C GLY A 33 2.66 -6.05 6.86
N ASP A 34 1.49 -5.47 7.16
CA ASP A 34 0.23 -5.79 6.48
C ASP A 34 0.04 -4.92 5.23
N ASP A 35 -0.60 -5.50 4.21
CA ASP A 35 -0.93 -4.78 2.98
C ASP A 35 -2.20 -3.93 3.08
N VAL A 36 -2.25 -2.90 2.25
CA VAL A 36 -3.42 -2.03 2.05
C VAL A 36 -3.64 -1.76 0.56
N TYR A 37 -4.88 -1.44 0.21
CA TYR A 37 -5.26 -1.01 -1.13
C TYR A 37 -5.79 0.42 -1.09
N ALA A 38 -5.33 1.27 -2.00
CA ALA A 38 -5.88 2.60 -2.22
C ALA A 38 -6.67 2.62 -3.54
N ALA A 39 -7.87 3.21 -3.52
CA ALA A 39 -8.71 3.29 -4.71
C ALA A 39 -8.08 4.09 -5.87
N ARG A 40 -7.06 4.92 -5.60
CA ARG A 40 -6.37 5.75 -6.59
C ARG A 40 -4.88 5.79 -6.30
N LYS A 41 -4.05 5.82 -7.35
CA LYS A 41 -2.59 6.02 -7.25
C LYS A 41 -2.21 7.24 -6.41
N SER A 42 -2.91 8.37 -6.57
CA SER A 42 -2.62 9.59 -5.82
C SER A 42 -2.85 9.45 -4.31
N ASN A 43 -3.77 8.59 -3.88
CA ASN A 43 -3.98 8.28 -2.46
C ASN A 43 -2.88 7.37 -1.92
N ALA A 44 -2.43 6.40 -2.72
CA ALA A 44 -1.30 5.55 -2.37
C ALA A 44 0.00 6.37 -2.20
N LYS A 45 0.27 7.29 -3.14
CA LYS A 45 1.41 8.21 -3.06
C LYS A 45 1.38 9.07 -1.79
N LYS A 46 0.23 9.67 -1.48
CA LYS A 46 0.06 10.47 -0.24
C LYS A 46 0.23 9.65 1.04
N LEU A 47 -0.06 8.35 0.99
CA LEU A 47 0.15 7.44 2.10
C LEU A 47 1.63 7.07 2.23
N SER A 48 2.31 6.77 1.13
CA SER A 48 3.75 6.47 1.13
C SER A 48 4.58 7.67 1.60
N GLU A 49 4.27 8.88 1.11
CA GLU A 49 4.91 10.12 1.58
C GLU A 49 4.75 10.33 3.09
N ALA A 50 3.55 10.07 3.62
CA ALA A 50 3.29 10.18 5.06
C ALA A 50 3.95 9.07 5.90
N LEU A 51 4.32 7.95 5.28
CA LEU A 51 5.12 6.90 5.92
C LEU A 51 6.63 7.22 5.85
N SER A 52 7.04 8.10 4.94
CA SER A 52 8.44 8.51 4.75
C SER A 52 8.96 9.57 5.73
N ASP A 53 8.18 10.03 6.72
CA ASP A 53 8.61 10.88 7.85
C ASP A 53 9.59 10.15 8.81
N GLY A 54 10.60 9.47 8.26
CA GLY A 54 11.55 8.61 8.96
C GLY A 54 12.45 7.72 8.08
N GLN A 55 12.84 8.16 6.86
CA GLN A 55 13.87 7.54 5.99
C GLN A 55 13.46 6.40 5.03
N CYS A 56 12.17 6.12 4.82
CA CYS A 56 11.74 5.04 3.92
C CYS A 56 11.73 5.46 2.44
N ASN A 57 12.39 4.66 1.59
CA ASN A 57 12.55 4.89 0.15
C ASN A 57 11.47 4.14 -0.63
N TRP A 58 10.24 4.63 -0.61
CA TRP A 58 9.12 3.97 -1.29
C TRP A 58 9.30 3.98 -2.81
N ARG A 59 9.25 2.80 -3.43
CA ARG A 59 9.37 2.58 -4.86
C ARG A 59 8.04 2.15 -5.43
N ASP A 60 7.70 2.72 -6.58
CA ASP A 60 6.53 2.36 -7.36
C ASP A 60 6.92 1.29 -8.39
N ALA A 61 6.39 0.08 -8.23
CA ALA A 61 6.65 -1.03 -9.15
C ALA A 61 5.44 -1.97 -9.18
N PRO A 62 5.23 -2.70 -10.29
CA PRO A 62 4.28 -3.80 -10.30
C PRO A 62 4.84 -4.99 -9.50
N HIS A 63 3.95 -5.74 -8.83
CA HIS A 63 4.36 -6.91 -8.01
C HIS A 63 4.99 -8.03 -8.87
N VAL A 64 4.52 -8.17 -10.11
CA VAL A 64 5.07 -9.04 -11.17
C VAL A 64 4.88 -8.34 -12.51
N ALA A 65 5.53 -8.79 -13.58
CA ALA A 65 5.27 -8.25 -14.92
C ALA A 65 3.77 -8.36 -15.27
N GLY A 66 3.11 -7.22 -15.50
CA GLY A 66 1.65 -7.15 -15.72
C GLY A 66 0.77 -7.30 -14.47
N GLY A 67 1.38 -7.37 -13.27
CA GLY A 67 0.67 -7.49 -12.00
C GLY A 67 0.23 -6.15 -11.41
N TYR A 68 -0.33 -6.20 -10.19
CA TYR A 68 -0.83 -5.02 -9.49
C TYR A 68 0.28 -4.02 -9.19
N HIS A 69 0.04 -2.77 -9.57
CA HIS A 69 0.89 -1.65 -9.19
C HIS A 69 0.78 -1.37 -7.69
N HIS A 70 1.92 -1.14 -7.06
CA HIS A 70 1.98 -0.84 -5.64
C HIS A 70 3.21 0.00 -5.31
N TYR A 71 3.14 0.69 -4.18
CA TYR A 71 4.33 1.20 -3.52
C TYR A 71 4.84 0.17 -2.52
N HIS A 72 6.13 -0.13 -2.53
CA HIS A 72 6.83 -0.88 -1.50
C HIS A 72 7.98 -0.05 -0.94
N ASP A 73 8.33 -0.25 0.33
CA ASP A 73 9.49 0.42 0.91
C ASP A 73 10.77 -0.25 0.41
N GLY A 74 11.55 0.45 -0.42
CA GLY A 74 12.81 -0.02 -0.96
C GLY A 74 13.93 -0.13 0.08
N GLY A 75 13.78 0.47 1.26
CA GLY A 75 14.66 0.24 2.42
C GLY A 75 14.30 -1.02 3.20
N HIS A 76 13.16 -1.66 2.90
CA HIS A 76 12.61 -2.83 3.57
C HIS A 76 12.42 -2.64 5.10
N VAL A 77 12.29 -1.40 5.58
CA VAL A 77 11.90 -1.06 6.95
C VAL A 77 10.46 -1.50 7.20
N PHE A 78 9.59 -1.31 6.20
CA PHE A 78 8.22 -1.80 6.20
C PHE A 78 8.03 -2.92 5.19
N ARG A 79 7.46 -4.05 5.65
CA ARG A 79 7.16 -5.22 4.80
C ARG A 79 5.80 -5.15 4.10
N GLY A 80 4.96 -4.19 4.48
CA GLY A 80 3.62 -4.02 3.89
C GLY A 80 3.67 -3.27 2.57
N HIS A 81 2.75 -3.60 1.67
CA HIS A 81 2.62 -2.97 0.36
C HIS A 81 1.39 -2.07 0.31
N ILE A 82 1.50 -0.98 -0.46
CA ILE A 82 0.39 -0.07 -0.76
C ILE A 82 -0.02 -0.31 -2.21
N PHE A 83 -0.94 -1.25 -2.43
CA PHE A 83 -1.52 -1.50 -3.74
C PHE A 83 -2.45 -0.37 -4.16
N TYR A 84 -2.61 -0.16 -5.46
CA TYR A 84 -3.57 0.81 -5.96
C TYR A 84 -4.19 0.43 -7.30
N GLY A 85 -5.39 0.94 -7.55
CA GLY A 85 -6.05 0.93 -8.86
C GLY A 85 -5.87 2.24 -9.62
N ASN A 86 -6.33 2.23 -10.89
CA ASN A 86 -6.50 3.43 -11.72
C ASN A 86 -7.60 4.33 -11.17
#